data_AF-A0A1M3DY31-F1
#
_entry.id   AF-A0A1M3DY31-F1
#
_cell.length_a   1.000
_cell.length_b   1.000
_cell.length_c   1.000
_cell.angle_alpha   90.00
_cell.angle_beta   90.00
_cell.angle_gamma   90.00
#
_symmetry.space_group_name_H-M   'P 1'
#
loop_
_entity.id
_entity.type
_entity.pdbx_description
1 polymer ?
#
loop_
_entity_poly.entity_id
_entity_poly.type
_entity_poly.pdbx_seq_one_letter_code
_entity_poly.pdbx_strand_id
1 'polypeptide(L)'
;MKYLQAIVVLMGVLIVVGLAFVVFLIFRQDTSSTHNVTVELPTPDKPQALSISDNEISFLTEKQILIFSRKNGKLRQKIALSYP
;
A
#
# COMPACT_ATOMS: atom_id res chain seq x y z
N MET A 1 18.61 50.69 15.81
CA MET A 1 18.87 49.66 14.77
C MET A 1 18.68 48.21 15.24
N LYS A 2 18.71 47.88 16.55
CA LYS A 2 18.60 46.50 17.05
C LYS A 2 17.25 45.80 16.77
N TYR A 3 16.15 46.56 16.72
CA TYR A 3 14.80 46.02 16.50
C TYR A 3 14.56 45.54 15.06
N LEU A 4 15.18 46.16 14.06
CA LEU A 4 15.01 45.78 12.67
C LEU A 4 15.64 44.39 12.40
N GLN A 5 16.81 44.14 13.00
CA GLN A 5 17.46 42.83 12.92
C GLN A 5 16.64 41.73 13.60
N ALA A 6 16.02 42.03 14.75
CA ALA A 6 15.15 41.08 15.44
C ALA A 6 13.91 40.70 14.59
N ILE A 7 13.32 41.66 13.87
CA ILE A 7 12.18 41.40 12.98
C ILE A 7 12.58 40.51 11.81
N VAL A 8 13.74 40.76 11.19
CA VAL A 8 14.25 39.93 10.08
C VAL A 8 14.53 38.51 10.54
N VAL A 9 15.13 38.34 11.73
CA VAL A 9 15.37 37.01 12.32
C VAL A 9 14.05 36.30 12.63
N LEU A 10 13.07 37.01 13.19
CA LEU A 10 11.75 36.45 13.49
C LEU A 10 11.04 35.93 12.22
N MET A 11 11.08 36.72 11.15
CA MET A 11 10.50 36.32 9.85
C MET A 11 11.24 35.13 9.24
N GLY A 12 12.57 35.10 9.33
CA GLY A 12 13.37 33.96 8.87
C GLY A 12 13.02 32.66 9.61
N VAL A 13 12.85 32.72 10.93
CA VAL A 13 12.46 31.55 11.73
C VAL A 13 11.06 31.07 11.35
N LEU A 14 10.09 31.97 11.17
CA LEU A 14 8.73 31.61 10.78
C LEU A 14 8.69 30.92 9.40
N ILE A 15 9.50 31.38 8.45
CA ILE A 15 9.59 30.77 7.11
C ILE A 15 10.17 29.35 7.21
N VAL A 16 11.25 29.15 7.97
CA VAL A 16 11.89 27.83 8.13
C VAL A 16 10.94 26.85 8.82
N VAL A 17 10.24 27.29 9.88
CA VAL A 17 9.26 26.46 10.59
C VAL A 17 8.07 26.12 9.67
N GLY A 18 7.57 27.09 8.90
CA GLY A 18 6.49 26.87 7.94
C GLY A 18 6.86 25.88 6.84
N LEU A 19 8.06 26.02 6.25
CA LEU A 19 8.56 25.08 5.25
C LEU A 19 8.74 23.68 5.82
N ALA A 20 9.30 23.54 7.02
CA ALA A 20 9.44 22.25 7.69
C ALA A 20 8.07 21.59 7.95
N PHE A 21 7.07 22.39 8.34
CA PHE A 21 5.71 21.90 8.57
C PHE A 21 5.03 21.44 7.27
N VAL A 22 5.18 22.18 6.18
CA VAL A 22 4.64 21.80 4.86
C VAL A 22 5.30 20.49 4.37
N VAL A 23 6.63 20.39 4.49
CA VAL A 23 7.35 19.14 4.16
C VAL A 23 6.82 17.99 5.02
N PHE A 24 6.70 18.18 6.33
CA PHE A 24 6.14 17.17 7.23
C PHE A 24 4.70 16.75 6.85
N LEU A 25 3.85 17.68 6.43
CA LEU A 25 2.49 17.40 5.98
C LEU A 25 2.47 16.58 4.67
N ILE A 26 3.32 16.91 3.70
CA ILE A 26 3.43 16.16 2.44
C ILE A 26 3.89 14.73 2.74
N PHE A 27 4.94 14.57 3.55
CA PHE A 27 5.42 13.25 4.00
C PHE A 27 4.33 12.45 4.75
N ARG A 28 3.48 13.11 5.55
CA ARG A 28 2.34 12.44 6.18
C ARG A 28 1.25 12.05 5.19
N GLN A 29 0.95 12.87 4.19
CA GLN A 29 -0.08 12.55 3.20
C GLN A 29 0.32 11.36 2.31
N ASP A 30 1.59 11.26 1.92
CA ASP A 30 2.07 10.14 1.09
C ASP A 30 1.98 8.78 1.82
N THR A 31 1.94 8.77 3.15
CA THR A 31 1.75 7.54 3.94
C THR A 31 0.29 7.09 4.08
N SER A 32 -0.67 7.93 3.66
CA SER A 32 -2.10 7.62 3.71
C SER A 32 -2.72 7.53 2.30
N SER A 33 -1.91 7.30 1.27
CA SER A 33 -2.44 6.62 0.09
C SER A 33 -2.62 5.14 0.44
N THR A 34 -3.66 4.85 1.23
CA THR A 34 -4.36 3.58 1.11
C THR A 34 -4.93 3.58 -0.31
N HIS A 35 -4.07 3.28 -1.28
CA HIS A 35 -4.52 2.80 -2.55
C HIS A 35 -5.36 1.57 -2.19
N ASN A 36 -6.68 1.74 -2.21
CA ASN A 36 -7.58 0.64 -2.48
C ASN A 36 -7.23 0.17 -3.89
N VAL A 37 -6.12 -0.56 -3.98
CA VAL A 37 -5.79 -1.37 -5.13
C VAL A 37 -6.85 -2.45 -5.08
N THR A 38 -8.00 -2.18 -5.69
CA THR A 38 -8.92 -3.21 -6.10
C THR A 38 -8.17 -4.02 -7.14
N VAL A 39 -7.39 -5.00 -6.67
CA VAL A 39 -6.80 -6.00 -7.52
C VAL A 39 -7.99 -6.81 -8.00
N GLU A 40 -8.50 -6.49 -9.19
CA GLU A 40 -9.36 -7.41 -9.93
C GLU A 40 -8.50 -8.64 -10.22
N LEU A 41 -8.53 -9.60 -9.29
CA LEU A 41 -8.00 -10.92 -9.56
C LEU A 41 -8.80 -11.45 -10.75
N PRO A 42 -8.15 -11.96 -11.80
CA PRO A 42 -8.86 -12.70 -12.84
C PRO A 42 -9.51 -13.88 -12.13
N THR A 43 -10.79 -13.74 -11.82
CA THR A 43 -11.59 -14.80 -11.23
C THR A 43 -11.67 -15.90 -12.27
N PRO A 44 -11.12 -17.10 -12.01
CA PRO A 44 -11.44 -18.25 -12.84
C PRO A 44 -12.97 -18.43 -12.81
N ASP A 45 -13.59 -18.95 -13.88
CA ASP A 45 -15.05 -19.00 -14.08
C ASP A 45 -15.86 -19.70 -12.95
N LYS A 46 -15.16 -20.27 -11.96
CA LYS A 46 -15.72 -20.90 -10.76
C LYS A 46 -14.67 -21.06 -9.64
N PRO A 47 -14.19 -19.98 -8.99
CA PRO A 47 -13.20 -20.10 -7.93
C PRO A 47 -13.90 -20.63 -6.67
N GLN A 48 -13.60 -21.86 -6.26
CA GLN A 48 -13.95 -22.30 -4.92
C GLN A 48 -12.81 -21.89 -4.00
N ALA A 49 -13.07 -20.98 -3.06
CA ALA A 49 -12.11 -20.63 -2.03
C ALA A 49 -11.81 -21.88 -1.20
N LEU A 50 -10.58 -22.38 -1.28
CA LEU A 50 -10.18 -23.65 -0.65
C LEU A 50 -9.75 -23.41 0.79
N SER A 51 -8.95 -22.37 1.02
CA SER A 51 -8.45 -22.01 2.34
C SER A 51 -7.97 -20.57 2.37
N ILE A 52 -8.33 -19.86 3.44
CA ILE A 52 -7.87 -18.51 3.75
C ILE A 52 -7.04 -18.62 5.02
N SER A 53 -5.75 -18.31 4.91
CA SER A 53 -4.81 -18.24 6.03
C SER A 53 -4.45 -16.77 6.28
N ASP A 54 -3.83 -16.47 7.43
CA ASP A 54 -3.48 -15.11 7.83
C ASP A 54 -2.60 -14.39 6.79
N ASN A 55 -1.81 -15.14 6.02
CA ASN A 55 -0.84 -14.60 5.07
C ASN A 55 -1.09 -15.01 3.60
N GLU A 56 -1.95 -15.99 3.35
CA GLU A 56 -2.13 -16.60 2.02
C GLU A 56 -3.61 -16.94 1.76
N ILE A 57 -4.02 -16.81 0.50
CA ILE A 57 -5.36 -17.17 0.03
C ILE A 57 -5.20 -18.20 -1.08
N SER A 58 -5.82 -19.36 -0.91
CA SER A 58 -5.82 -20.43 -1.91
C SER A 58 -7.18 -20.57 -2.57
N PHE A 59 -7.17 -20.61 -3.90
CA PHE A 59 -8.35 -20.86 -4.73
C PHE A 59 -8.18 -22.20 -5.43
N LEU A 60 -9.16 -23.08 -5.24
CA LEU A 60 -9.29 -24.29 -6.02
C LEU A 60 -10.11 -23.97 -7.27
N THR A 61 -9.53 -24.29 -8.42
CA THR A 61 -10.19 -24.33 -9.72
C THR A 61 -10.24 -25.79 -10.18
N GLU A 62 -11.13 -26.15 -11.10
CA GLU A 62 -11.34 -27.53 -11.57
C GLU A 62 -10.06 -28.29 -12.00
N LYS A 63 -9.00 -27.56 -12.40
CA LYS A 63 -7.74 -28.14 -12.90
C LYS A 63 -6.48 -27.64 -12.17
N GLN A 64 -6.61 -26.77 -11.18
CA GLN A 64 -5.46 -26.11 -10.58
C GLN A 64 -5.78 -25.48 -9.22
N ILE A 65 -4.79 -25.44 -8.34
CA ILE A 65 -4.81 -24.66 -7.10
C ILE A 65 -3.94 -23.43 -7.31
N LEU A 66 -4.53 -22.25 -7.09
CA LEU A 66 -3.85 -20.97 -7.17
C LEU A 66 -3.65 -20.43 -5.75
N ILE A 67 -2.41 -20.16 -5.36
CA ILE A 67 -2.06 -19.60 -4.05
C ILE A 67 -1.62 -18.17 -4.26
N PHE A 68 -2.34 -17.24 -3.64
CA PHE A 68 -2.08 -15.81 -3.68
C PHE A 68 -1.60 -15.33 -2.31
N SER A 69 -0.68 -14.38 -2.30
CA SER A 69 -0.27 -13.67 -1.10
C SER A 69 -1.38 -12.71 -0.70
N ARG A 70 -1.85 -12.81 0.55
CA ARG A 70 -2.91 -11.92 1.06
C ARG A 70 -2.46 -10.47 1.14
N LYS A 71 -1.16 -10.23 1.38
CA LYS A 71 -0.60 -8.88 1.57
C LYS A 71 -0.63 -8.02 0.31
N ASN A 72 -0.55 -8.62 -0.86
CA ASN A 72 -0.37 -7.89 -2.13
C ASN A 72 -1.16 -8.47 -3.31
N GLY A 73 -1.99 -9.50 -3.07
CA GLY A 73 -2.78 -10.16 -4.12
C GLY A 73 -1.94 -10.88 -5.18
N LYS A 74 -0.61 -10.99 -5.02
CA LYS A 74 0.26 -11.61 -6.02
C LYS A 74 0.13 -13.13 -5.97
N LEU A 75 0.00 -13.75 -7.14
CA LEU A 75 0.11 -15.19 -7.30
C LEU A 75 1.51 -15.63 -6.86
N ARG A 76 1.57 -16.44 -5.79
CA ARG A 76 2.83 -17.04 -5.32
C ARG A 76 3.07 -18.38 -5.99
N GLN A 77 2.02 -19.16 -6.16
CA GLN A 77 2.14 -20.53 -6.63
C GLN A 77 0.92 -20.95 -7.43
N LYS A 78 1.18 -21.72 -8.49
CA LYS A 78 0.17 -22.36 -9.32
C LYS A 78 0.48 -23.84 -9.35
N ILE A 79 -0.40 -24.65 -8.79
CA ILE A 79 -0.29 -26.10 -8.75
C ILE A 79 -1.29 -26.65 -9.77
N ALA A 80 -0.82 -27.29 -10.83
CA ALA A 80 -1.70 -27.99 -11.77
C ALA A 80 -2.13 -29.32 -11.14
N LEU A 81 -3.44 -29.57 -11.07
CA LEU A 81 -3.98 -30.85 -10.66
C LEU A 81 -4.04 -31.74 -11.89
N SER A 82 -2.93 -32.43 -12.16
CA SER A 82 -2.88 -33.51 -13.15
C SER A 82 -3.43 -34.76 -12.49
N TYR A 83 -4.68 -35.12 -12.77
CA TYR A 83 -5.18 -36.46 -12.44
C TYR A 83 -4.55 -37.48 -13.41
N PRO A 84 -4.01 -38.61 -12.91
CA PRO A 84 -3.64 -39.75 -13.77
C PRO A 84 -4.86 -40.36 -14.45
#